data_AF-A0AAU3AXN2-F1
#
_entry.id   AF-A0AAU3AXN2-F1
#
_cell.length_a   1.000
_cell.length_b   1.000
_cell.length_c   1.000
_cell.angle_alpha   90.00
_cell.angle_beta   90.00
_cell.angle_gamma   90.00
#
_symmetry.space_group_name_H-M   'P 1'
#
loop_
_entity.id
_entity.type
_entity.pdbx_description
1 polymer ?
#
loop_
_entity_poly.entity_id
_entity_poly.type
_entity_poly.pdbx_seq_one_letter_code
_entity_poly.pdbx_strand_id
1 'polypeptide(L)'
;MTSARQILSSGPYGDSKAIAEDASSFMGLVDDLLHDATGIRFPDTDEGPPLAQRSIRRGLIKDAYRALTIRKDVSEARLIMTAGLRIADGNTPRNEVVVPGFRYVLAGDWADDAAGRAVQDRISKDLSPHTCSYVGAAEGEARQMADGISLLMNSVGDLGASVLDTVSGAVLVTDCPIDSAFLMPVPCASIINTRLLADPLALADAVFHESCHQKFYDILLCRRVVNEGYGFLDGALFDVPWRPIGGKKRQMDCLRILSTLHVYAHLLEFLLSMEGDMEGGSMSLESRLEEYWRRASFFLELSRTATLRNGLGPDAGDMADWLDSAMVQHRASFMDREFYADSFYRDEALRQVAAVSASF
;
A
#
# COMPACT_ATOMS: atom_id res chain seq x y z
N MET A 1 -13.73 15.73 20.90
CA MET A 1 -12.67 14.70 20.87
C MET A 1 -12.17 14.59 19.44
N THR A 2 -10.89 14.32 19.23
CA THR A 2 -10.34 14.12 17.87
C THR A 2 -10.89 12.82 17.29
N SER A 3 -11.49 12.86 16.10
CA SER A 3 -12.02 11.66 15.44
C SER A 3 -10.90 10.77 14.88
N ALA A 4 -11.19 9.48 14.64
CA ALA A 4 -10.26 8.57 13.96
C ALA A 4 -9.80 9.15 12.61
N ARG A 5 -10.73 9.69 11.82
CA ARG A 5 -10.43 10.39 10.57
C ARG A 5 -9.38 11.48 10.72
N GLN A 6 -9.55 12.37 11.70
CA GLN A 6 -8.62 13.47 11.96
C GLN A 6 -7.25 12.95 12.40
N ILE A 7 -7.20 11.86 13.17
CA ILE A 7 -5.95 11.21 13.56
C ILE A 7 -5.26 10.65 12.30
N LEU A 8 -5.97 9.87 11.49
CA LEU A 8 -5.42 9.19 10.31
C LEU A 8 -5.01 10.13 9.16
N SER A 9 -5.55 11.34 9.12
CA SER A 9 -5.22 12.35 8.11
C SER A 9 -4.22 13.42 8.58
N SER A 10 -3.70 13.33 9.80
CA SER A 10 -2.81 14.36 10.35
C SER A 10 -1.54 13.81 10.99
N GLY A 11 -0.59 14.72 11.26
CA GLY A 11 0.69 14.39 11.89
C GLY A 11 1.67 13.68 10.94
N PRO A 12 2.82 13.24 11.47
CA PRO A 12 3.96 12.77 10.67
C PRO A 12 3.72 11.46 9.90
N TYR A 13 2.61 10.76 10.20
CA TYR A 13 2.21 9.50 9.57
C TYR A 13 0.86 9.61 8.82
N GLY A 14 0.06 10.63 9.12
CA GLY A 14 -1.27 10.82 8.55
C GLY A 14 -1.34 11.84 7.41
N ASP A 15 -0.50 12.88 7.45
CA ASP A 15 -0.45 13.92 6.42
C ASP A 15 0.25 13.40 5.15
N SER A 16 -0.52 12.80 4.24
CA SER A 16 0.04 12.22 3.02
C SER A 16 0.71 13.25 2.12
N LYS A 17 0.30 14.53 2.15
CA LYS A 17 0.94 15.56 1.35
C LYS A 17 2.36 15.80 1.84
N ALA A 18 2.52 16.01 3.15
CA ALA A 18 3.85 16.16 3.75
C ALA A 18 4.71 14.90 3.54
N ILE A 19 4.11 13.71 3.68
CA ILE A 19 4.80 12.42 3.43
C ILE A 19 5.26 12.32 1.97
N ALA A 20 4.41 12.71 1.01
CA ALA A 20 4.75 12.67 -0.42
C ALA A 20 5.86 13.69 -0.77
N GLU A 21 5.83 14.89 -0.17
CA GLU A 21 6.88 15.91 -0.30
C GLU A 21 8.22 15.42 0.27
N ASP A 22 8.21 14.83 1.47
CA ASP A 22 9.38 14.20 2.10
C ASP A 22 9.92 13.06 1.21
N ALA A 23 9.03 12.19 0.71
CA ALA A 23 9.41 11.04 -0.11
C ALA A 23 10.00 11.47 -1.46
N SER A 24 9.42 12.49 -2.09
CA SER A 24 9.94 13.08 -3.32
C SER A 24 11.32 13.70 -3.09
N SER A 25 11.50 14.42 -1.98
CA SER A 25 12.78 15.03 -1.60
C SER A 25 13.85 13.96 -1.37
N PHE A 26 13.52 12.90 -0.64
CA PHE A 26 14.41 11.75 -0.43
C PHE A 26 14.80 11.10 -1.76
N MET A 27 13.83 10.82 -2.64
CA MET A 27 14.10 10.20 -3.93
C MET A 27 14.96 11.09 -4.83
N GLY A 28 14.82 12.41 -4.76
CA GLY A 28 15.71 13.37 -5.43
C GLY A 28 17.15 13.27 -4.96
N LEU A 29 17.38 13.21 -3.64
CA LEU A 29 18.73 13.01 -3.08
C LEU A 29 19.35 11.67 -3.49
N VAL A 30 18.55 10.61 -3.60
CA VAL A 30 19.03 9.31 -4.08
C VAL A 30 19.40 9.37 -5.56
N ASP A 31 18.61 10.07 -6.39
CA ASP A 31 18.92 10.27 -7.82
C ASP A 31 20.21 11.08 -7.99
N ASP A 32 20.43 12.12 -7.17
CA ASP A 32 21.67 12.90 -7.16
C ASP A 32 22.89 12.05 -6.80
N LEU A 33 22.79 11.23 -5.75
CA LEU A 33 23.85 10.29 -5.38
C LEU A 33 24.17 9.30 -6.51
N LEU A 34 23.14 8.78 -7.18
CA LEU A 34 23.32 7.87 -8.32
C LEU A 34 23.93 8.59 -9.52
N HIS A 35 23.56 9.86 -9.75
CA HIS A 35 24.15 10.68 -10.79
C HIS A 35 25.65 10.88 -10.55
N ASP A 36 26.04 11.28 -9.35
CA ASP A 36 27.45 11.46 -8.98
C ASP A 36 28.26 10.17 -9.17
N ALA A 37 27.69 9.02 -8.82
CA ALA A 37 28.35 7.74 -8.92
C ALA A 37 28.42 7.18 -10.36
N THR A 38 27.38 7.39 -11.17
CA THR A 38 27.20 6.70 -12.47
C THR A 38 27.36 7.61 -13.69
N GLY A 39 27.26 8.93 -13.50
CA GLY A 39 27.19 9.94 -14.55
C GLY A 39 25.84 9.99 -15.29
N ILE A 40 24.80 9.31 -14.78
CA ILE A 40 23.47 9.22 -15.42
C ILE A 40 22.43 9.86 -14.52
N ARG A 41 21.59 10.72 -15.10
CA ARG A 41 20.45 11.35 -14.41
C ARG A 41 19.17 11.05 -15.16
N PHE A 42 18.09 10.74 -14.45
CA PHE A 42 16.77 10.74 -15.08
C PHE A 42 16.37 12.17 -15.42
N PRO A 43 15.70 12.40 -16.56
CA PRO A 43 15.21 13.74 -16.89
C PRO A 43 14.16 14.17 -15.85
N ASP A 44 14.27 15.41 -15.40
CA ASP A 44 13.19 16.08 -14.70
C ASP A 44 12.13 16.47 -15.71
N THR A 45 10.87 16.29 -15.33
CA THR A 45 9.72 16.63 -16.16
C THR A 45 8.91 17.68 -15.43
N ASP A 46 8.73 18.86 -16.03
CA ASP A 46 8.00 19.98 -15.42
C ASP A 46 6.53 19.62 -15.09
N GLU A 47 5.91 18.75 -15.88
CA GLU A 47 4.52 18.28 -15.68
C GLU A 47 4.42 17.01 -14.83
N GLY A 48 5.55 16.48 -14.36
CA GLY A 48 5.65 15.16 -13.74
C GLY A 48 5.54 14.01 -14.78
N PRO A 49 6.22 12.88 -14.55
CA PRO A 49 6.22 11.80 -15.52
C PRO A 49 4.85 11.10 -15.58
N PRO A 50 4.46 10.54 -16.74
CA PRO A 50 3.38 9.54 -16.83
C PRO A 50 3.49 8.50 -15.71
N LEU A 51 2.36 7.97 -15.23
CA LEU A 51 2.34 7.00 -14.13
C LEU A 51 3.35 5.86 -14.31
N ALA A 52 3.35 5.22 -15.49
CA ALA A 52 4.26 4.10 -15.78
C ALA A 52 5.73 4.52 -15.62
N GLN A 53 6.07 5.72 -16.08
CA GLN A 53 7.40 6.30 -15.93
C GLN A 53 7.73 6.64 -14.47
N ARG A 54 6.76 7.16 -13.69
CA ARG A 54 6.94 7.42 -12.25
C ARG A 54 7.22 6.14 -11.47
N SER A 55 6.38 5.13 -11.70
CA SER A 55 6.47 3.81 -11.08
C SER A 55 7.80 3.13 -11.41
N ILE A 56 8.14 3.05 -12.70
CA ILE A 56 9.38 2.41 -13.15
C ILE A 56 10.61 3.20 -12.72
N ARG A 57 10.61 4.54 -12.78
CA ARG A 57 11.72 5.40 -12.31
C ARG A 57 12.00 5.12 -10.84
N ARG A 58 10.97 5.12 -10.00
CA ARG A 58 11.13 4.86 -8.56
C ARG A 58 11.63 3.44 -8.28
N GLY A 59 11.12 2.43 -8.99
CA GLY A 59 11.62 1.06 -8.91
C GLY A 59 13.08 0.93 -9.32
N LEU A 60 13.47 1.56 -10.44
CA LEU A 60 14.84 1.53 -10.96
C LEU A 60 15.83 2.31 -10.10
N ILE A 61 15.47 3.49 -9.60
CA ILE A 61 16.31 4.25 -8.66
C ILE A 61 16.61 3.40 -7.42
N LYS A 62 15.60 2.73 -6.87
CA LYS A 62 15.78 1.84 -5.72
C LYS A 62 16.71 0.66 -6.05
N ASP A 63 16.53 0.01 -7.20
CA ASP A 63 17.37 -1.12 -7.61
C ASP A 63 18.83 -0.67 -7.85
N ALA A 64 19.03 0.48 -8.50
CA ALA A 64 20.35 1.07 -8.71
C ALA A 64 21.01 1.50 -7.39
N TYR A 65 20.25 2.09 -6.47
CA TYR A 65 20.73 2.46 -5.13
C TYR A 65 21.18 1.23 -4.35
N ARG A 66 20.45 0.10 -4.42
CA ARG A 66 20.86 -1.16 -3.79
C ARG A 66 22.13 -1.73 -4.43
N ALA A 67 22.24 -1.68 -5.76
CA ALA A 67 23.46 -2.08 -6.46
C ALA A 67 24.67 -1.26 -5.97
N LEU A 68 24.50 0.06 -5.87
CA LEU A 68 25.56 0.97 -5.42
C LEU A 68 25.92 0.78 -3.93
N THR A 69 24.93 0.78 -3.04
CA THR A 69 25.16 0.90 -1.59
C THR A 69 25.31 -0.43 -0.88
N ILE A 70 24.59 -1.47 -1.30
CA ILE A 70 24.63 -2.80 -0.68
C ILE A 70 25.66 -3.66 -1.40
N ARG A 71 25.57 -3.76 -2.73
CA ARG A 71 26.45 -4.63 -3.54
C ARG A 71 27.79 -3.99 -3.89
N LYS A 72 27.92 -2.67 -3.68
CA LYS A 72 29.11 -1.88 -4.03
C LYS A 72 29.48 -2.00 -5.52
N ASP A 73 28.48 -2.16 -6.38
CA ASP A 73 28.64 -2.34 -7.82
C ASP A 73 28.13 -1.12 -8.60
N VAL A 74 29.06 -0.21 -8.91
CA VAL A 74 28.79 1.01 -9.70
C VAL A 74 28.42 0.66 -11.15
N SER A 75 28.98 -0.42 -11.71
CA SER A 75 28.73 -0.80 -13.10
C SER A 75 27.30 -1.32 -13.27
N GLU A 76 26.83 -2.14 -12.34
CA GLU A 76 25.44 -2.61 -12.30
C GLU A 76 24.47 -1.44 -12.05
N ALA A 77 24.77 -0.54 -11.11
CA ALA A 77 23.95 0.65 -10.89
C ALA A 77 23.82 1.48 -12.18
N ARG A 78 24.93 1.72 -12.89
CA ARG A 78 24.95 2.44 -14.17
C ARG A 78 24.14 1.71 -15.25
N LEU A 79 24.21 0.38 -15.31
CA LEU A 79 23.43 -0.42 -16.26
C LEU A 79 21.91 -0.25 -16.03
N ILE A 80 21.48 -0.31 -14.75
CA ILE A 80 20.08 -0.12 -14.36
C ILE A 80 19.60 1.29 -14.74
N MET A 81 20.37 2.33 -14.41
CA MET A 81 20.04 3.72 -14.74
C MET A 81 19.96 3.94 -16.27
N THR A 82 20.90 3.36 -17.03
CA THR A 82 20.91 3.43 -18.50
C THR A 82 19.66 2.76 -19.10
N ALA A 83 19.28 1.59 -18.59
CA ALA A 83 18.07 0.90 -19.03
C ALA A 83 16.82 1.75 -18.76
N GLY A 84 16.78 2.44 -17.62
CA GLY A 84 15.70 3.35 -17.27
C GLY A 84 15.52 4.52 -18.24
N LEU A 85 16.61 5.15 -18.69
CA LEU A 85 16.52 6.25 -19.66
C LEU A 85 15.85 5.82 -20.96
N ARG A 86 16.13 4.61 -21.44
CA ARG A 86 15.52 4.07 -22.66
C ARG A 86 14.02 3.80 -22.50
N ILE A 87 13.59 3.58 -21.26
CA ILE A 87 12.21 3.30 -20.91
C ILE A 87 11.40 4.62 -20.78
N ALA A 88 12.05 5.73 -20.42
CA ALA A 88 11.41 7.01 -20.14
C ALA A 88 10.97 7.82 -21.38
N ASP A 89 11.33 7.41 -22.60
CA ASP A 89 11.00 8.13 -23.84
C ASP A 89 9.61 7.79 -24.43
N GLY A 90 8.74 7.13 -23.66
CA GLY A 90 7.43 6.64 -24.11
C GLY A 90 6.28 7.64 -24.01
N ASN A 91 5.48 7.77 -25.08
CA ASN A 91 4.18 8.45 -25.06
C ASN A 91 3.08 7.43 -24.76
N THR A 92 2.65 7.32 -23.50
CA THR A 92 1.60 6.37 -23.11
C THR A 92 0.21 7.02 -23.29
N PRO A 93 -0.70 6.44 -24.09
CA PRO A 93 -2.12 6.80 -24.08
C PRO A 93 -2.70 6.58 -22.67
N ARG A 94 -3.55 7.50 -22.21
CA ARG A 94 -4.10 7.45 -20.84
C ARG A 94 -5.61 7.43 -20.92
N ASN A 95 -6.21 6.30 -20.54
CA ASN A 95 -7.59 6.34 -20.09
C ASN A 95 -7.54 6.89 -18.67
N GLU A 96 -8.05 8.10 -18.52
CA GLU A 96 -8.10 8.80 -17.25
C GLU A 96 -9.47 8.56 -16.61
N VAL A 97 -9.42 8.23 -15.33
CA VAL A 97 -10.57 8.24 -14.43
C VAL A 97 -10.55 9.60 -13.75
N VAL A 98 -11.53 10.42 -14.08
CA VAL A 98 -11.65 11.78 -13.55
C VAL A 98 -12.86 11.82 -12.63
N VAL A 99 -12.61 12.10 -11.35
CA VAL A 99 -13.65 12.41 -10.37
C VAL A 99 -13.38 13.83 -9.82
N PRO A 100 -14.36 14.52 -9.22
CA PRO A 100 -14.13 15.86 -8.68
C PRO A 100 -12.93 15.90 -7.73
N GLY A 101 -11.92 16.71 -8.07
CA GLY A 101 -10.72 16.89 -7.25
C GLY A 101 -9.65 15.80 -7.37
N PHE A 102 -9.86 14.75 -8.17
CA PHE A 102 -8.89 13.65 -8.27
C PHE A 102 -8.80 13.05 -9.69
N ARG A 103 -7.58 12.68 -10.08
CA ARG A 103 -7.27 12.06 -11.36
C ARG A 103 -6.52 10.76 -11.13
N TYR A 104 -7.02 9.69 -11.73
CA TYR A 104 -6.45 8.35 -11.60
C TYR A 104 -6.25 7.75 -12.98
N VAL A 105 -5.07 7.20 -13.26
CA VAL A 105 -4.77 6.64 -14.58
C VAL A 105 -5.07 5.15 -14.61
N LEU A 106 -5.78 4.68 -15.63
CA LEU A 106 -5.84 3.26 -15.92
C LEU A 106 -4.81 2.89 -16.97
N ALA A 107 -4.10 1.79 -16.73
CA ALA A 107 -3.10 1.26 -17.64
C ALA A 107 -3.75 0.67 -18.90
N GLY A 108 -4.19 1.54 -19.80
CA GLY A 108 -5.16 1.21 -20.83
C GLY A 108 -4.69 0.34 -21.99
N ASP A 109 -3.37 0.20 -22.21
CA ASP A 109 -2.71 -0.74 -23.14
C ASP A 109 -1.18 -0.55 -23.02
N TRP A 110 -0.64 -0.80 -21.83
CA TRP A 110 0.78 -0.59 -21.51
C TRP A 110 1.74 -1.47 -22.32
N ALA A 111 1.23 -2.49 -23.01
CA ALA A 111 2.02 -3.38 -23.84
C ALA A 111 2.69 -2.68 -25.04
N ASP A 112 2.15 -1.55 -25.51
CA ASP A 112 2.71 -0.83 -26.66
C ASP A 112 3.85 0.12 -26.27
N ASP A 113 3.93 0.49 -24.99
CA ASP A 113 4.95 1.38 -24.44
C ASP A 113 6.08 0.63 -23.73
N ALA A 114 7.31 1.15 -23.80
CA ALA A 114 8.47 0.51 -23.15
C ALA A 114 8.36 0.56 -21.61
N ALA A 115 7.85 1.66 -21.03
CA ALA A 115 7.65 1.75 -19.59
C ALA A 115 6.50 0.87 -19.13
N GLY A 116 5.41 0.86 -19.89
CA GLY A 116 4.30 -0.05 -19.67
C GLY A 116 4.72 -1.53 -19.66
N ARG A 117 5.47 -2.00 -20.67
CA ARG A 117 6.02 -3.37 -20.70
C ARG A 117 6.94 -3.66 -19.53
N ALA A 118 7.84 -2.75 -19.18
CA ALA A 118 8.74 -2.95 -18.05
C ALA A 118 8.00 -3.06 -16.71
N VAL A 119 6.89 -2.34 -16.55
CA VAL A 119 6.00 -2.50 -15.39
C VAL A 119 5.32 -3.88 -15.43
N GLN A 120 4.71 -4.27 -16.54
CA GLN A 120 4.07 -5.58 -16.68
C GLN A 120 5.05 -6.75 -16.43
N ASP A 121 6.29 -6.64 -16.89
CA ASP A 121 7.33 -7.64 -16.64
C ASP A 121 7.64 -7.78 -15.14
N ARG A 122 7.72 -6.65 -14.43
CA ARG A 122 7.95 -6.64 -12.96
C ARG A 122 6.76 -7.24 -12.22
N ILE A 123 5.53 -6.89 -12.62
CA ILE A 123 4.30 -7.48 -12.05
C ILE A 123 4.30 -8.99 -12.29
N SER A 124 4.55 -9.43 -13.53
CA SER A 124 4.54 -10.84 -13.91
C SER A 124 5.59 -11.66 -13.17
N LYS A 125 6.77 -11.08 -12.91
CA LYS A 125 7.83 -11.74 -12.14
C LYS A 125 7.41 -11.97 -10.69
N ASP A 126 6.86 -10.95 -10.05
CA ASP A 126 6.43 -11.02 -8.64
C ASP A 126 5.16 -11.87 -8.46
N LEU A 127 4.26 -11.84 -9.43
CA LEU A 127 3.04 -12.66 -9.46
C LEU A 127 3.25 -14.02 -10.13
N SER A 128 4.46 -14.41 -10.52
CA SER A 128 4.74 -15.62 -11.30
C SER A 128 4.15 -16.94 -10.78
N PRO A 129 3.85 -17.13 -9.46
CA PRO A 129 3.06 -18.29 -9.02
C PRO A 129 1.60 -18.31 -9.50
N HIS A 130 1.14 -17.21 -10.10
CA HIS A 130 -0.22 -16.96 -10.54
C HIS A 130 -0.25 -16.66 -12.04
N THR A 131 -1.16 -17.29 -12.76
CA THR A 131 -1.49 -16.87 -14.12
C THR A 131 -2.28 -15.58 -14.01
N CYS A 132 -1.83 -14.49 -14.63
CA CYS A 132 -2.56 -13.23 -14.69
C CYS A 132 -2.43 -12.65 -16.10
N SER A 133 -3.57 -12.25 -16.67
CA SER A 133 -3.66 -11.62 -18.00
C SER A 133 -3.89 -10.12 -17.81
N TYR A 134 -3.22 -9.27 -18.59
CA TYR A 134 -3.43 -7.82 -18.56
C TYR A 134 -4.58 -7.43 -19.48
N VAL A 135 -5.44 -6.52 -19.03
CA VAL A 135 -6.58 -6.04 -19.81
C VAL A 135 -6.42 -4.54 -20.02
N GLY A 136 -6.65 -4.09 -21.24
CA GLY A 136 -6.80 -2.66 -21.52
C GLY A 136 -8.01 -2.08 -20.79
N ALA A 137 -8.01 -0.77 -20.60
CA ALA A 137 -9.08 -0.09 -19.87
C ALA A 137 -10.04 0.54 -20.87
N ALA A 138 -11.11 -0.12 -21.28
CA ALA A 138 -12.11 0.54 -22.12
C ALA A 138 -12.91 1.57 -21.31
N GLU A 139 -13.76 2.34 -21.99
CA GLU A 139 -14.56 3.41 -21.37
C GLU A 139 -15.48 2.87 -20.25
N GLY A 140 -15.92 1.61 -20.36
CA GLY A 140 -16.73 0.95 -19.34
C GLY A 140 -15.98 0.76 -18.02
N GLU A 141 -14.76 0.24 -18.09
CA GLU A 141 -13.89 0.01 -16.93
C GLU A 141 -13.49 1.34 -16.27
N ALA A 142 -13.25 2.38 -17.07
CA ALA A 142 -12.97 3.72 -16.57
C ALA A 142 -14.15 4.30 -15.77
N ARG A 143 -15.39 4.13 -16.25
CA ARG A 143 -16.59 4.54 -15.50
C ARG A 143 -16.76 3.75 -14.20
N GLN A 144 -16.61 2.43 -14.25
CA GLN A 144 -16.72 1.58 -13.05
C GLN A 144 -15.66 1.94 -12.01
N MET A 145 -14.43 2.22 -12.43
CA MET A 145 -13.38 2.74 -11.56
C MET A 145 -13.76 4.10 -10.97
N ALA A 146 -14.33 5.00 -11.78
CA ALA A 146 -14.81 6.29 -11.31
C ALA A 146 -15.87 6.13 -10.22
N ASP A 147 -16.78 5.17 -10.35
CA ASP A 147 -17.84 4.90 -9.36
C ASP A 147 -17.24 4.44 -8.02
N GLY A 148 -16.30 3.49 -8.05
CA GLY A 148 -15.61 3.03 -6.84
C GLY A 148 -14.78 4.13 -6.16
N ILE A 149 -14.02 4.92 -6.93
CA ILE A 149 -13.25 6.04 -6.39
C ILE A 149 -14.19 7.13 -5.84
N SER A 150 -15.30 7.42 -6.52
CA SER A 150 -16.28 8.40 -6.04
C SER A 150 -16.92 7.95 -4.72
N LEU A 151 -17.26 6.67 -4.60
CA LEU A 151 -17.75 6.09 -3.34
C LEU A 151 -16.74 6.32 -2.22
N LEU A 152 -15.47 5.95 -2.44
CA LEU A 152 -14.40 6.14 -1.47
C LEU A 152 -14.25 7.61 -1.04
N MET A 153 -14.15 8.53 -2.00
CA MET A 153 -14.00 9.96 -1.76
C MET A 153 -15.19 10.54 -0.99
N ASN A 154 -16.41 10.13 -1.32
CA ASN A 154 -17.61 10.61 -0.66
C ASN A 154 -17.74 10.07 0.77
N SER A 155 -17.28 8.85 1.05
CA SER A 155 -17.39 8.25 2.38
C SER A 155 -16.39 8.85 3.37
N VAL A 156 -15.10 8.92 3.01
CA VAL A 156 -14.05 9.36 3.94
C VAL A 156 -13.53 10.78 3.71
N GLY A 157 -14.05 11.48 2.70
CA GLY A 157 -13.69 12.87 2.40
C GLY A 157 -12.20 13.04 2.16
N ASP A 158 -11.62 14.05 2.83
CA ASP A 158 -10.21 14.42 2.69
C ASP A 158 -9.23 13.27 2.99
N LEU A 159 -9.61 12.30 3.83
CA LEU A 159 -8.76 11.12 4.08
C LEU A 159 -8.62 10.26 2.82
N GLY A 160 -9.70 10.10 2.05
CA GLY A 160 -9.69 9.37 0.79
C GLY A 160 -8.75 10.04 -0.21
N ALA A 161 -8.92 11.35 -0.42
CA ALA A 161 -8.07 12.15 -1.30
C ALA A 161 -6.59 12.04 -0.91
N SER A 162 -6.31 12.25 0.37
CA SER A 162 -4.97 12.20 0.95
C SER A 162 -4.28 10.85 0.72
N VAL A 163 -4.96 9.72 0.94
CA VAL A 163 -4.35 8.40 0.71
C VAL A 163 -4.17 8.12 -0.78
N LEU A 164 -5.16 8.47 -1.60
CA LEU A 164 -5.14 8.23 -3.04
C LEU A 164 -4.05 9.04 -3.77
N ASP A 165 -3.67 10.23 -3.29
CA ASP A 165 -2.60 11.05 -3.88
C ASP A 165 -1.24 10.33 -3.96
N THR A 166 -1.04 9.27 -3.16
CA THR A 166 0.19 8.47 -3.16
C THR A 166 0.26 7.45 -4.30
N VAL A 167 -0.89 7.11 -4.90
CA VAL A 167 -1.03 6.17 -6.03
C VAL A 167 -1.45 6.95 -7.27
N SER A 168 -0.78 6.73 -8.40
CA SER A 168 -1.09 7.49 -9.63
C SER A 168 -1.95 6.72 -10.62
N GLY A 169 -2.29 5.45 -10.32
CA GLY A 169 -3.25 4.68 -11.10
C GLY A 169 -3.24 3.17 -10.87
N ALA A 170 -3.97 2.45 -11.73
CA ALA A 170 -4.14 1.00 -11.63
C ALA A 170 -3.82 0.25 -12.93
N VAL A 171 -3.30 -0.96 -12.75
CA VAL A 171 -3.15 -1.99 -13.79
C VAL A 171 -4.29 -2.99 -13.64
N LEU A 172 -5.08 -3.15 -14.69
CA LEU A 172 -6.19 -4.10 -14.71
C LEU A 172 -5.70 -5.48 -15.11
N VAL A 173 -6.10 -6.49 -14.32
CA VAL A 173 -5.78 -7.89 -14.58
C VAL A 173 -7.04 -8.75 -14.63
N THR A 174 -6.98 -9.85 -15.37
CA THR A 174 -7.99 -10.91 -15.41
C THR A 174 -7.30 -12.27 -15.29
N ASP A 175 -8.10 -13.34 -15.15
CA ASP A 175 -7.67 -14.73 -14.96
C ASP A 175 -6.73 -14.94 -13.75
N CYS A 176 -6.71 -13.97 -12.84
CA CYS A 176 -5.78 -13.88 -11.72
C CYS A 176 -6.52 -14.30 -10.43
N PRO A 177 -5.91 -15.10 -9.54
CA PRO A 177 -6.57 -15.56 -8.31
C PRO A 177 -6.68 -14.47 -7.25
N ILE A 178 -5.85 -13.43 -7.34
CA ILE A 178 -5.85 -12.29 -6.44
C ILE A 178 -6.90 -11.25 -6.86
N ASP A 179 -7.49 -10.58 -5.88
CA ASP A 179 -8.43 -9.46 -6.07
C ASP A 179 -7.68 -8.17 -6.38
N SER A 180 -6.68 -7.86 -5.56
CA SER A 180 -5.81 -6.72 -5.73
C SER A 180 -4.41 -7.02 -5.20
N ALA A 181 -3.44 -6.21 -5.62
CA ALA A 181 -2.10 -6.24 -5.04
C ALA A 181 -1.37 -4.90 -5.18
N PHE A 182 -0.59 -4.61 -4.16
CA PHE A 182 0.50 -3.64 -4.18
C PHE A 182 1.84 -4.39 -4.30
N LEU A 183 2.67 -3.99 -5.26
CA LEU A 183 3.98 -4.58 -5.48
C LEU A 183 5.09 -3.53 -5.35
N MET A 184 6.02 -3.80 -4.45
CA MET A 184 7.18 -2.93 -4.19
C MET A 184 8.05 -2.62 -5.42
N PRO A 185 8.22 -3.53 -6.41
CA PRO A 185 8.96 -3.22 -7.63
C PRO A 185 8.23 -2.26 -8.58
N VAL A 186 6.93 -2.03 -8.36
CA VAL A 186 6.04 -1.21 -9.19
C VAL A 186 5.26 -0.24 -8.28
N PRO A 187 5.96 0.66 -7.56
CA PRO A 187 5.30 1.60 -6.66
C PRO A 187 4.39 2.56 -7.44
N CYS A 188 3.50 3.24 -6.74
CA CYS A 188 2.50 4.16 -7.29
C CYS A 188 1.46 3.52 -8.22
N ALA A 189 1.44 2.19 -8.36
CA ALA A 189 0.44 1.47 -9.15
C ALA A 189 -0.25 0.38 -8.31
N SER A 190 -1.58 0.36 -8.36
CA SER A 190 -2.39 -0.74 -7.81
C SER A 190 -2.67 -1.77 -8.88
N ILE A 191 -2.61 -3.05 -8.55
CA ILE A 191 -3.07 -4.12 -9.44
C ILE A 191 -4.49 -4.45 -9.02
N ILE A 192 -5.43 -4.39 -9.96
CA ILE A 192 -6.86 -4.57 -9.68
C ILE A 192 -7.42 -5.62 -10.62
N ASN A 193 -8.03 -6.65 -10.05
CA ASN A 193 -8.74 -7.65 -10.83
C ASN A 193 -10.04 -7.06 -11.40
N THR A 194 -10.26 -7.23 -12.69
CA THR A 194 -11.46 -6.75 -13.40
C THR A 194 -12.76 -7.24 -12.79
N ARG A 195 -12.77 -8.37 -12.07
CA ARG A 195 -13.96 -8.86 -11.35
C ARG A 195 -14.47 -7.90 -10.27
N LEU A 196 -13.59 -7.05 -9.72
CA LEU A 196 -13.96 -6.05 -8.72
C LEU A 196 -14.73 -4.87 -9.32
N LEU A 197 -14.58 -4.60 -10.61
CA LEU A 197 -15.21 -3.45 -11.28
C LEU A 197 -16.76 -3.52 -11.26
N ALA A 198 -17.32 -4.71 -11.05
CA ALA A 198 -18.76 -4.91 -10.95
C ALA A 198 -19.35 -4.53 -9.58
N ASP A 199 -18.52 -4.36 -8.55
CA ASP A 199 -18.95 -4.04 -7.18
C ASP A 199 -18.19 -2.79 -6.69
N PRO A 200 -18.80 -1.59 -6.72
CA PRO A 200 -18.16 -0.35 -6.34
C PRO A 200 -17.56 -0.36 -4.92
N LEU A 201 -18.17 -1.08 -3.98
CA LEU A 201 -17.63 -1.22 -2.61
C LEU A 201 -16.39 -2.10 -2.61
N ALA A 202 -16.45 -3.27 -3.25
CA ALA A 202 -15.28 -4.14 -3.34
C ALA A 202 -14.12 -3.45 -4.06
N LEU A 203 -14.42 -2.64 -5.09
CA LEU A 203 -13.43 -1.84 -5.80
C LEU A 203 -12.85 -0.72 -4.93
N ALA A 204 -13.70 0.07 -4.27
CA ALA A 204 -13.28 1.14 -3.37
C ALA A 204 -12.37 0.62 -2.25
N ASP A 205 -12.78 -0.49 -1.63
CA ASP A 205 -12.03 -1.22 -0.60
C ASP A 205 -10.64 -1.64 -1.11
N ALA A 206 -10.57 -2.30 -2.28
CA ALA A 206 -9.32 -2.75 -2.87
C ALA A 206 -8.39 -1.58 -3.25
N VAL A 207 -8.92 -0.54 -3.91
CA VAL A 207 -8.13 0.64 -4.29
C VAL A 207 -7.59 1.34 -3.04
N PHE A 208 -8.41 1.50 -2.01
CA PHE A 208 -7.98 2.13 -0.76
C PHE A 208 -6.95 1.27 -0.02
N HIS A 209 -7.13 -0.06 0.00
CA HIS A 209 -6.20 -1.02 0.58
C HIS A 209 -4.80 -0.88 -0.03
N GLU A 210 -4.70 -0.94 -1.36
CA GLU A 210 -3.41 -0.86 -2.03
C GLU A 210 -2.79 0.54 -1.92
N SER A 211 -3.62 1.59 -1.88
CA SER A 211 -3.14 2.96 -1.65
C SER A 211 -2.61 3.15 -0.23
N CYS A 212 -3.18 2.48 0.77
CA CYS A 212 -2.63 2.46 2.12
C CYS A 212 -1.26 1.76 2.18
N HIS A 213 -1.04 0.70 1.39
CA HIS A 213 0.29 0.10 1.27
C HIS A 213 1.31 1.04 0.63
N GLN A 214 0.91 1.79 -0.40
CA GLN A 214 1.76 2.79 -1.02
C GLN A 214 2.10 3.93 -0.05
N LYS A 215 1.11 4.49 0.66
CA LYS A 215 1.33 5.49 1.72
C LYS A 215 2.29 4.97 2.80
N PHE A 216 2.11 3.73 3.25
CA PHE A 216 3.02 3.12 4.21
C PHE A 216 4.44 3.00 3.64
N TYR A 217 4.58 2.66 2.36
CA TYR A 217 5.88 2.63 1.70
C TYR A 217 6.54 4.02 1.65
N ASP A 218 5.77 5.09 1.42
CA ASP A 218 6.27 6.47 1.49
C ASP A 218 6.73 6.85 2.91
N ILE A 219 5.98 6.44 3.94
CA ILE A 219 6.40 6.60 5.34
C ILE A 219 7.76 5.93 5.57
N LEU A 220 7.98 4.70 5.06
CA LEU A 220 9.26 4.00 5.22
C LEU A 220 10.44 4.69 4.54
N LEU A 221 10.20 5.52 3.53
CA LEU A 221 11.27 6.31 2.91
C LEU A 221 11.70 7.49 3.80
N CYS A 222 10.78 8.02 4.60
CA CYS A 222 10.95 9.30 5.29
C CYS A 222 11.10 9.16 6.80
N ARG A 223 10.80 7.98 7.34
CA ARG A 223 10.80 7.66 8.76
C ARG A 223 11.56 6.37 9.03
N ARG A 224 12.27 6.33 10.14
CA ARG A 224 13.04 5.18 10.65
C ARG A 224 12.13 4.25 11.44
N VAL A 225 11.18 3.62 10.73
CA VAL A 225 10.19 2.69 11.32
C VAL A 225 10.84 1.35 11.69
N VAL A 226 11.90 0.93 10.99
CA VAL A 226 12.67 -0.27 11.30
C VAL A 226 14.12 0.07 11.59
N ASN A 227 14.81 -0.81 12.32
CA ASN A 227 16.23 -0.63 12.59
C ASN A 227 17.07 -0.67 11.30
N GLU A 228 18.23 0.01 11.33
CA GLU A 228 19.18 -0.05 10.23
C GLU A 228 19.63 -1.50 10.00
N GLY A 229 19.66 -1.91 8.72
CA GLY A 229 20.03 -3.28 8.34
C GLY A 229 18.95 -4.33 8.60
N TYR A 230 17.74 -3.94 9.04
CA TYR A 230 16.66 -4.88 9.31
C TYR A 230 16.30 -5.74 8.08
N GLY A 231 16.45 -7.06 8.22
CA GLY A 231 15.93 -8.07 7.32
C GLY A 231 14.72 -8.81 7.90
N PHE A 232 13.87 -9.33 7.01
CA PHE A 232 12.66 -10.08 7.36
C PHE A 232 12.92 -11.25 8.34
N LEU A 233 14.10 -11.89 8.25
CA LEU A 233 14.46 -13.05 9.07
C LEU A 233 15.14 -12.66 10.40
N ASP A 234 15.39 -11.38 10.64
CA ASP A 234 16.17 -10.92 11.79
C ASP A 234 15.28 -10.64 13.01
N GLY A 235 13.96 -10.57 12.81
CA GLY A 235 12.97 -10.29 13.85
C GLY A 235 12.11 -11.48 14.26
N ALA A 236 11.33 -11.28 15.32
CA ALA A 236 10.27 -12.20 15.68
C ALA A 236 9.24 -12.36 14.56
N LEU A 237 8.81 -13.60 14.33
CA LEU A 237 7.76 -13.94 13.38
C LEU A 237 6.50 -14.38 14.11
N PHE A 238 5.36 -13.89 13.63
CA PHE A 238 4.04 -14.19 14.17
C PHE A 238 3.18 -14.87 13.11
N ASP A 239 2.41 -15.85 13.53
CA ASP A 239 1.50 -16.60 12.67
C ASP A 239 0.21 -15.80 12.47
N VAL A 240 -0.19 -15.61 11.22
CA VAL A 240 -1.51 -15.04 10.90
C VAL A 240 -2.57 -16.14 11.10
N PRO A 241 -3.56 -15.95 11.99
CA PRO A 241 -4.49 -17.03 12.36
C PRO A 241 -5.59 -17.28 11.34
N TRP A 242 -5.62 -16.53 10.23
CA TRP A 242 -6.59 -16.68 9.14
C TRP A 242 -5.93 -17.02 7.80
N ARG A 243 -6.72 -17.66 6.93
CA ARG A 243 -6.39 -17.97 5.51
C ARG A 243 -4.99 -18.62 5.33
N PRO A 244 -4.76 -19.85 5.84
CA PRO A 244 -3.52 -20.57 5.57
C PRO A 244 -3.34 -20.80 4.06
N ILE A 245 -2.12 -20.65 3.56
CA ILE A 245 -1.78 -20.85 2.14
C ILE A 245 -1.23 -22.26 1.99
N GLY A 246 -1.93 -23.12 1.26
CA GLY A 246 -1.53 -24.52 1.08
C GLY A 246 -1.39 -25.30 2.40
N GLY A 247 -2.24 -24.99 3.39
CA GLY A 247 -2.20 -25.60 4.73
C GLY A 247 -1.10 -25.08 5.64
N LYS A 248 -0.24 -24.16 5.17
CA LYS A 248 0.79 -23.52 6.00
C LYS A 248 0.29 -22.19 6.54
N LYS A 249 0.58 -21.94 7.81
CA LYS A 249 0.34 -20.63 8.41
C LYS A 249 1.25 -19.61 7.75
N ARG A 250 0.68 -18.46 7.40
CA ARG A 250 1.44 -17.32 6.90
C ARG A 250 2.11 -16.64 8.09
N GLN A 251 3.40 -16.34 7.96
CA GLN A 251 4.16 -15.63 9.00
C GLN A 251 4.40 -14.17 8.61
N MET A 252 4.36 -13.30 9.61
CA MET A 252 4.64 -11.87 9.49
C MET A 252 5.70 -11.44 10.50
N ASP A 253 6.58 -10.57 10.04
CA ASP A 253 7.57 -9.86 10.84
C ASP A 253 6.98 -8.53 11.36
N CYS A 254 7.76 -7.77 12.13
CA CYS A 254 7.28 -6.52 12.74
C CYS A 254 6.83 -5.49 11.69
N LEU A 255 7.55 -5.39 10.57
CA LEU A 255 7.24 -4.46 9.49
C LEU A 255 5.90 -4.81 8.83
N ARG A 256 5.67 -6.08 8.51
CA ARG A 256 4.39 -6.53 7.95
C ARG A 256 3.23 -6.36 8.92
N ILE A 257 3.46 -6.57 10.22
CA ILE A 257 2.45 -6.34 11.27
C ILE A 257 2.04 -4.86 11.29
N LEU A 258 3.00 -3.93 11.36
CA LEU A 258 2.69 -2.50 11.37
C LEU A 258 2.04 -2.03 10.05
N SER A 259 2.53 -2.51 8.91
CA SER A 259 1.94 -2.22 7.60
C SER A 259 0.49 -2.68 7.52
N THR A 260 0.21 -3.89 8.02
CA THR A 260 -1.14 -4.46 7.98
C THR A 260 -2.08 -3.76 8.96
N LEU A 261 -1.60 -3.39 10.15
CA LEU A 261 -2.35 -2.57 11.10
C LEU A 261 -2.70 -1.20 10.50
N HIS A 262 -1.73 -0.56 9.85
CA HIS A 262 -1.93 0.71 9.15
C HIS A 262 -3.05 0.62 8.11
N VAL A 263 -3.04 -0.42 7.27
CA VAL A 263 -4.08 -0.66 6.26
C VAL A 263 -5.45 -0.86 6.92
N TYR A 264 -5.56 -1.73 7.93
CA TYR A 264 -6.86 -1.98 8.56
C TYR A 264 -7.41 -0.78 9.33
N ALA A 265 -6.56 0.03 9.96
CA ALA A 265 -7.02 1.26 10.62
C ALA A 265 -7.70 2.19 9.60
N HIS A 266 -7.13 2.37 8.40
CA HIS A 266 -7.76 3.17 7.34
C HIS A 266 -9.03 2.50 6.80
N LEU A 267 -9.00 1.20 6.50
CA LEU A 267 -10.17 0.50 5.97
C LEU A 267 -11.36 0.51 6.96
N LEU A 268 -11.09 0.41 8.27
CA LEU A 268 -12.12 0.56 9.28
C LEU A 268 -12.76 1.95 9.26
N GLU A 269 -11.97 3.02 9.14
CA GLU A 269 -12.50 4.37 8.98
C GLU A 269 -13.38 4.49 7.73
N PHE A 270 -12.95 3.87 6.62
CA PHE A 270 -13.74 3.81 5.39
C PHE A 270 -15.09 3.14 5.59
N LEU A 271 -15.10 1.90 6.06
CA LEU A 271 -16.32 1.14 6.24
C LEU A 271 -17.24 1.74 7.30
N LEU A 272 -16.70 2.29 8.39
CA LEU A 272 -17.50 2.97 9.42
C LEU A 272 -18.17 4.24 8.88
N SER A 273 -17.54 4.91 7.92
CA SER A 273 -18.08 6.13 7.29
C SER A 273 -19.17 5.87 6.25
N MET A 274 -19.40 4.60 5.87
CA MET A 274 -20.42 4.19 4.89
C MET A 274 -21.78 3.83 5.51
N GLU A 275 -21.96 4.06 6.81
CA GLU A 275 -23.17 3.63 7.51
C GLU A 275 -24.42 4.39 7.02
N GLY A 276 -25.42 3.64 6.57
CA GLY A 276 -26.72 4.15 6.08
C GLY A 276 -26.96 4.04 4.58
N ASP A 277 -25.92 3.82 3.77
CA ASP A 277 -25.99 4.08 2.32
C ASP A 277 -26.03 2.83 1.40
N MET A 278 -25.86 1.61 1.91
CA MET A 278 -25.61 0.44 1.04
C MET A 278 -26.41 -0.81 1.44
N GLU A 279 -27.55 -1.04 0.78
CA GLU A 279 -28.20 -2.35 0.68
C GLU A 279 -27.68 -3.08 -0.59
N GLY A 280 -27.23 -4.34 -0.49
CA GLY A 280 -27.14 -5.23 -1.67
C GLY A 280 -25.77 -5.81 -2.14
N GLY A 281 -24.75 -5.95 -1.27
CA GLY A 281 -23.46 -6.59 -1.62
C GLY A 281 -23.35 -8.10 -1.32
N SER A 282 -22.35 -8.79 -1.89
CA SER A 282 -22.09 -10.24 -1.71
C SER A 282 -21.60 -10.65 -0.31
N MET A 283 -20.95 -9.71 0.39
CA MET A 283 -20.77 -9.70 1.85
C MET A 283 -21.40 -8.43 2.38
N SER A 284 -22.11 -8.52 3.50
CA SER A 284 -22.63 -7.31 4.14
C SER A 284 -21.48 -6.44 4.64
N LEU A 285 -21.70 -5.13 4.66
CA LEU A 285 -20.79 -4.15 5.26
C LEU A 285 -20.40 -4.56 6.70
N GLU A 286 -21.37 -5.08 7.45
CA GLU A 286 -21.20 -5.60 8.80
C GLU A 286 -20.18 -6.74 8.88
N SER A 287 -20.25 -7.73 7.97
CA SER A 287 -19.27 -8.83 7.93
C SER A 287 -17.86 -8.34 7.63
N ARG A 288 -17.71 -7.33 6.74
CA ARG A 288 -16.39 -6.73 6.45
C ARG A 288 -15.84 -5.98 7.66
N LEU A 289 -16.68 -5.18 8.31
CA LEU A 289 -16.34 -4.47 9.54
C LEU A 289 -15.88 -5.44 10.64
N GLU A 290 -16.59 -6.55 10.82
CA GLU A 290 -16.22 -7.59 11.79
C GLU A 290 -14.85 -8.20 11.49
N GLU A 291 -14.65 -8.60 10.22
CA GLU A 291 -13.41 -9.20 9.77
C GLU A 291 -12.24 -8.23 9.97
N TYR A 292 -12.39 -6.97 9.58
CA TYR A 292 -11.32 -5.98 9.66
C TYR A 292 -11.03 -5.55 11.09
N TRP A 293 -12.06 -5.41 11.92
CA TRP A 293 -11.87 -5.12 13.33
C TRP A 293 -11.10 -6.22 14.04
N ARG A 294 -11.49 -7.47 13.82
CA ARG A 294 -10.78 -8.63 14.40
C ARG A 294 -9.31 -8.64 13.98
N ARG A 295 -9.04 -8.45 12.68
CA ARG A 295 -7.66 -8.44 12.15
C ARG A 295 -6.84 -7.25 12.65
N ALA A 296 -7.41 -6.05 12.69
CA ALA A 296 -6.75 -4.86 13.24
C ALA A 296 -6.40 -5.06 14.72
N SER A 297 -7.35 -5.56 15.51
CA SER A 297 -7.15 -5.84 16.93
C SER A 297 -6.02 -6.84 17.19
N PHE A 298 -5.92 -7.89 16.36
CA PHE A 298 -4.80 -8.83 16.40
C PHE A 298 -3.45 -8.12 16.27
N PHE A 299 -3.28 -7.31 15.20
CA PHE A 299 -2.02 -6.64 14.94
C PHE A 299 -1.71 -5.52 15.93
N LEU A 300 -2.74 -4.83 16.44
CA LEU A 300 -2.58 -3.83 17.48
C LEU A 300 -1.98 -4.45 18.75
N GLU A 301 -2.48 -5.60 19.20
CA GLU A 301 -1.91 -6.27 20.37
C GLU A 301 -0.48 -6.74 20.13
N LEU A 302 -0.17 -7.28 18.94
CA LEU A 302 1.21 -7.63 18.60
C LEU A 302 2.12 -6.40 18.63
N SER A 303 1.66 -5.25 18.09
CA SER A 303 2.46 -4.01 17.98
C SER A 303 2.87 -3.43 19.34
N ARG A 304 2.12 -3.73 20.41
CA ARG A 304 2.40 -3.25 21.77
C ARG A 304 3.51 -4.04 22.49
N THR A 305 4.01 -5.11 21.89
CA THR A 305 4.88 -6.07 22.59
C THR A 305 6.35 -5.69 22.49
N ALA A 306 7.11 -5.92 23.56
CA ALA A 306 8.55 -5.66 23.58
C ALA A 306 9.30 -6.48 22.52
N THR A 307 8.87 -7.71 22.29
CA THR A 307 9.44 -8.62 21.28
C THR A 307 9.36 -8.04 19.87
N LEU A 308 8.22 -7.44 19.51
CA LEU A 308 8.07 -6.80 18.20
C LEU A 308 8.98 -5.56 18.11
N ARG A 309 9.15 -4.82 19.22
CA ARG A 309 9.98 -3.61 19.30
C ARG A 309 11.47 -3.83 19.00
N ASN A 310 12.00 -5.06 19.11
CA ASN A 310 13.40 -5.34 18.80
C ASN A 310 13.76 -5.09 17.32
N GLY A 311 12.81 -5.24 16.40
CA GLY A 311 13.02 -4.93 14.97
C GLY A 311 12.65 -3.49 14.59
N LEU A 312 12.00 -2.78 15.50
CA LEU A 312 11.46 -1.44 15.27
C LEU A 312 12.54 -0.38 15.47
N GLY A 313 12.53 0.61 14.58
CA GLY A 313 13.37 1.80 14.67
C GLY A 313 12.76 2.87 15.59
N PRO A 314 13.44 4.01 15.76
CA PRO A 314 13.03 5.06 16.70
C PRO A 314 11.65 5.65 16.41
N ASP A 315 11.20 5.66 15.14
CA ASP A 315 9.94 6.30 14.75
C ASP A 315 8.75 5.33 14.79
N ALA A 316 8.96 4.05 15.12
CA ALA A 316 7.88 3.06 15.11
C ALA A 316 7.04 3.03 16.39
N GLY A 317 7.58 3.45 17.53
CA GLY A 317 6.80 3.63 18.75
C GLY A 317 5.70 4.67 18.54
N ASP A 318 6.09 5.85 18.06
CA ASP A 318 5.19 6.95 17.74
C ASP A 318 4.15 6.56 16.67
N MET A 319 4.55 5.76 15.66
CA MET A 319 3.62 5.23 14.66
C MET A 319 2.60 4.26 15.27
N ALA A 320 3.04 3.35 16.15
CA ALA A 320 2.15 2.42 16.82
C ALA A 320 1.15 3.14 17.74
N ASP A 321 1.62 4.16 18.48
CA ASP A 321 0.77 4.98 19.36
C ASP A 321 -0.24 5.82 18.55
N TRP A 322 0.16 6.33 17.38
CA TRP A 322 -0.74 6.99 16.43
C TRP A 322 -1.84 6.06 15.91
N LEU A 323 -1.48 4.83 15.51
CA LEU A 323 -2.45 3.81 15.08
C LEU A 323 -3.37 3.39 16.24
N ASP A 324 -2.83 3.20 17.44
CA ASP A 324 -3.61 2.88 18.63
C ASP A 324 -4.66 3.96 18.93
N SER A 325 -4.25 5.23 18.83
CA SER A 325 -5.15 6.37 19.02
C SER A 325 -6.34 6.35 18.05
N ALA A 326 -6.11 6.00 16.78
CA ALA A 326 -7.19 5.82 15.81
C ALA A 326 -8.08 4.62 16.16
N MET A 327 -7.48 3.49 16.53
CA MET A 327 -8.19 2.26 16.91
C MET A 327 -9.06 2.44 18.16
N VAL A 328 -8.66 3.27 19.12
CA VAL A 328 -9.48 3.66 20.28
C VAL A 328 -10.75 4.39 19.83
N GLN A 329 -10.63 5.29 18.86
CA GLN A 329 -11.78 6.01 18.31
C GLN A 329 -12.70 5.07 17.51
N HIS A 330 -12.14 4.15 16.71
CA HIS A 330 -12.95 3.12 16.03
C HIS A 330 -13.70 2.25 17.03
N ARG A 331 -13.05 1.84 18.12
CA ARG A 331 -13.71 1.07 19.19
C ARG A 331 -14.91 1.80 19.76
N ALA A 332 -14.78 3.09 20.02
CA ALA A 332 -15.89 3.90 20.52
C ALA A 332 -17.05 3.89 19.52
N SER A 333 -16.78 4.11 18.23
CA SER A 333 -17.80 4.03 17.17
C SER A 333 -18.48 2.66 17.09
N PHE A 334 -17.73 1.56 17.26
CA PHE A 334 -18.31 0.22 17.30
C PHE A 334 -19.23 0.00 18.50
N MET A 335 -18.83 0.47 19.68
CA MET A 335 -19.65 0.37 20.91
C MET A 335 -20.94 1.18 20.79
N ASP A 336 -20.87 2.38 20.21
CA ASP A 336 -22.05 3.24 19.99
C ASP A 336 -23.05 2.61 19.01
N ARG A 337 -22.58 1.68 18.17
CA ARG A 337 -23.37 0.91 17.19
C ARG A 337 -23.81 -0.47 17.69
N GLU A 338 -23.60 -0.77 18.97
CA GLU A 338 -23.86 -2.08 19.57
C GLU A 338 -23.15 -3.24 18.83
N PHE A 339 -22.03 -2.95 18.18
CA PHE A 339 -21.25 -3.93 17.46
C PHE A 339 -20.24 -4.61 18.38
N TYR A 340 -20.53 -5.84 18.78
CA TYR A 340 -19.69 -6.62 19.68
C TYR A 340 -18.83 -7.61 18.89
N ALA A 341 -17.65 -7.19 18.48
CA ALA A 341 -16.71 -8.10 17.87
C ALA A 341 -16.07 -9.04 18.91
N ASP A 342 -16.03 -10.33 18.55
CA ASP A 342 -15.37 -11.39 19.33
C ASP A 342 -13.90 -11.08 19.64
N SER A 343 -13.46 -11.42 20.86
CA SER A 343 -12.07 -11.30 21.33
C SER A 343 -11.14 -12.40 20.81
N PHE A 344 -11.62 -13.39 20.04
CA PHE A 344 -10.82 -14.55 19.62
C PHE A 344 -9.41 -14.22 19.10
N TYR A 345 -9.24 -13.28 18.18
CA TYR A 345 -7.90 -12.94 17.69
C TYR A 345 -7.06 -12.18 18.71
N ARG A 346 -7.66 -11.45 19.64
CA ARG A 346 -6.93 -10.84 20.75
C ARG A 346 -6.26 -11.90 21.61
N ASP A 347 -7.01 -12.94 21.98
CA ASP A 347 -6.50 -14.04 22.79
C ASP A 347 -5.41 -14.82 22.05
N GLU A 348 -5.57 -15.02 20.73
CA GLU A 348 -4.53 -15.60 19.88
C GLU A 348 -3.25 -14.75 19.82
N ALA A 349 -3.37 -13.44 19.67
CA ALA A 349 -2.21 -12.54 19.70
C ALA A 349 -1.44 -12.68 21.02
N LEU A 350 -2.15 -12.65 22.16
CA LEU A 350 -1.55 -12.81 23.49
C LEU A 350 -0.86 -14.17 23.66
N ARG A 351 -1.45 -15.25 23.14
CA ARG A 351 -0.81 -16.58 23.14
C ARG A 351 0.49 -16.59 22.33
N GLN A 352 0.49 -16.01 21.14
CA GLN A 352 1.70 -15.94 20.31
C GLN A 352 2.78 -15.08 20.97
N VAL A 353 2.42 -13.94 21.55
CA VAL A 353 3.35 -13.10 22.31
C VAL A 353 4.02 -13.87 23.44
N ALA A 354 3.24 -14.63 24.22
CA ALA A 354 3.79 -15.45 25.30
C ALA A 354 4.75 -16.53 24.76
N ALA A 355 4.40 -17.18 23.65
CA ALA A 355 5.22 -18.22 23.02
C ALA A 355 6.55 -17.67 22.49
N VAL A 356 6.51 -16.52 21.78
CA VAL A 356 7.72 -15.90 21.23
C VAL A 356 8.60 -15.35 22.36
N SER A 357 8.02 -14.73 23.39
CA SER A 357 8.78 -14.16 24.52
C SER A 357 9.49 -15.24 25.35
N ALA A 358 9.01 -16.49 25.35
CA ALA A 358 9.67 -17.60 26.02
C ALA A 358 10.88 -18.17 25.23
N SER A 359 11.06 -17.74 23.97
CA SER A 359 12.11 -18.24 23.08
C SER A 359 13.36 -17.34 23.03
N PHE A 360 13.32 -16.18 23.70
CA PHE A 360 14.42 -15.23 23.86
C PHE A 360 14.79 -15.13 25.35
#